data_AF-A0AAV5UP29-F1
#
_entry.id   AF-A0AAV5UP29-F1
#
_cell.length_a   1.000
_cell.length_b   1.000
_cell.length_c   1.000
_cell.angle_alpha   90.00
_cell.angle_beta   90.00
_cell.angle_gamma   90.00
#
_symmetry.space_group_name_H-M   'P 1'
#
loop_
_entity.id
_entity.type
_entity.pdbx_description
1 polymer ?
#
loop_
_entity_poly.entity_id
_entity_poly.type
_entity_poly.pdbx_seq_one_letter_code
_entity_poly.pdbx_strand_id
1 'polypeptide(L)'
;MNFEDDLTLVTHASASALDEIYLSELLANWRGPISLAVSLQGKFNEDFVKRKIESTLSLLTDQRDAHRFSVHIMFERDRTRSCHQSVHRLGVQAVEDVYFASYPINTVRNVARLFSSTRYIAFADSDYLFSNDFYTKILAILRENVPLNSKNVLNYRIFEIEDKSARLRNHQLSKVDLKELIAANKARVFHVQK
;
A
#
# COMPACT_ATOMS: atom_id res chain seq x y z
N MET A 1 -19.00 -5.92 -12.86
CA MET A 1 -17.64 -5.82 -13.47
C MET A 1 -17.01 -7.20 -13.40
N ASN A 2 -16.45 -7.72 -14.49
CA ASN A 2 -15.70 -8.96 -14.44
C ASN A 2 -14.27 -8.63 -13.98
N PHE A 3 -13.97 -8.83 -12.70
CA PHE A 3 -12.68 -8.47 -12.08
C PHE A 3 -11.53 -9.38 -12.50
N GLU A 4 -11.81 -10.47 -13.22
CA GLU A 4 -10.79 -11.43 -13.63
C GLU A 4 -9.68 -10.77 -14.45
N ASP A 5 -9.97 -9.84 -15.36
CA ASP A 5 -8.97 -9.23 -16.25
C ASP A 5 -8.40 -7.91 -15.71
N ASP A 6 -8.45 -7.69 -14.40
CA ASP A 6 -8.11 -6.41 -13.77
C ASP A 6 -6.71 -6.42 -13.09
N LEU A 7 -6.29 -5.27 -12.55
CA LEU A 7 -5.01 -5.04 -11.88
C LEU A 7 -5.20 -4.53 -10.45
N THR A 8 -4.92 -5.37 -9.46
CA THR A 8 -4.94 -4.96 -8.04
C THR A 8 -3.58 -4.41 -7.63
N LEU A 9 -3.58 -3.30 -6.91
CA LEU A 9 -2.43 -2.85 -6.14
C LEU A 9 -2.32 -3.65 -4.84
N VAL A 10 -1.25 -4.40 -4.67
CA VAL A 10 -0.90 -5.11 -3.46
C VAL A 10 0.06 -4.24 -2.66
N THR A 11 -0.40 -3.75 -1.51
CA THR A 11 0.37 -2.88 -0.63
C THR A 11 0.30 -3.35 0.83
N HIS A 12 1.18 -2.82 1.66
CA HIS A 12 1.33 -3.25 3.04
C HIS A 12 1.93 -2.14 3.91
N ALA A 13 1.63 -2.18 5.20
CA ALA A 13 2.24 -1.30 6.19
C ALA A 13 2.34 -1.99 7.56
N SER A 14 3.17 -1.46 8.44
CA SER A 14 3.00 -1.67 9.89
C SER A 14 2.01 -0.64 10.43
N ALA A 15 1.44 -0.90 11.60
CA ALA A 15 0.53 0.04 12.27
C ALA A 15 1.14 1.44 12.46
N SER A 16 2.43 1.48 12.78
CA SER A 16 3.17 2.72 13.03
C SER A 16 3.55 3.46 11.76
N ALA A 17 3.82 2.75 10.66
CA ALA A 17 4.16 3.35 9.37
C ALA A 17 2.92 3.66 8.51
N LEU A 18 1.73 3.20 8.91
CA LEU A 18 0.49 3.48 8.20
C LEU A 18 0.11 4.95 8.38
N ASP A 19 0.25 5.72 7.30
CA ASP A 19 -0.10 7.14 7.23
C ASP A 19 -1.38 7.34 6.41
N GLU A 20 -2.33 8.07 6.96
CA GLU A 20 -3.66 8.28 6.39
C GLU A 20 -3.63 9.25 5.20
N ILE A 21 -2.69 10.19 5.19
CA ILE A 21 -2.51 11.13 4.08
C ILE A 21 -1.98 10.36 2.88
N TYR A 22 -0.90 9.58 3.05
CA TYR A 22 -0.35 8.79 1.95
C TYR A 22 -1.34 7.76 1.44
N LEU A 23 -2.11 7.12 2.32
CA LEU A 23 -3.15 6.17 1.90
C LEU A 23 -4.28 6.84 1.11
N SER A 24 -4.71 8.04 1.51
CA SER A 24 -5.70 8.84 0.77
C SER A 24 -5.18 9.20 -0.63
N GLU A 25 -3.92 9.63 -0.73
CA GLU A 25 -3.29 9.94 -2.02
C GLU A 25 -3.14 8.69 -2.90
N LEU A 26 -2.84 7.54 -2.30
CA LEU A 26 -2.78 6.26 -2.99
C LEU A 26 -4.13 5.89 -3.61
N LEU A 27 -5.22 6.04 -2.86
CA LEU A 27 -6.59 5.81 -3.33
C LEU A 27 -6.94 6.74 -4.50
N ALA A 28 -6.60 8.02 -4.38
CA ALA A 28 -6.88 9.04 -5.40
C ALA A 28 -6.10 8.81 -6.71
N ASN A 29 -4.85 8.36 -6.61
CA ASN A 29 -3.93 8.24 -7.73
C ASN A 29 -4.03 6.87 -8.45
N TRP A 30 -4.22 5.78 -7.70
CA TRP A 30 -4.30 4.44 -8.28
C TRP A 30 -5.59 4.20 -9.07
N ARG A 31 -6.76 4.55 -8.49
CA ARG A 31 -8.09 4.40 -9.12
C ARG A 31 -8.46 2.98 -9.62
N GLY A 32 -7.70 1.95 -9.27
CA GLY A 32 -8.05 0.54 -9.45
C GLY A 32 -8.34 -0.17 -8.12
N PRO A 33 -8.52 -1.49 -8.11
CA PRO A 33 -8.58 -2.29 -6.89
C PRO A 33 -7.28 -2.22 -6.09
N ILE A 34 -7.36 -2.24 -4.76
CA ILE A 34 -6.25 -2.21 -3.82
C ILE A 34 -6.51 -3.27 -2.74
N SER A 35 -5.50 -4.09 -2.44
CA SER A 35 -5.46 -4.93 -1.25
C SER A 35 -4.34 -4.44 -0.35
N LEU A 36 -4.71 -3.95 0.82
CA LEU A 36 -3.80 -3.50 1.88
C LEU A 36 -3.76 -4.53 3.00
N ALA A 37 -2.56 -4.94 3.39
CA ALA A 37 -2.37 -5.68 4.64
C ALA A 37 -1.62 -4.83 5.68
N VAL A 38 -2.17 -4.74 6.89
CA VAL A 38 -1.62 -3.96 7.98
C VAL A 38 -1.15 -4.90 9.09
N SER A 39 0.13 -4.81 9.44
CA SER A 39 0.69 -5.56 10.56
C SER A 39 0.61 -4.76 11.85
N LEU A 40 -0.09 -5.31 12.83
CA LEU A 40 -0.13 -4.84 14.20
C LEU A 40 0.83 -5.65 15.08
N GLN A 41 2.02 -6.03 14.56
CA GLN A 41 3.06 -6.63 15.38
C GLN A 41 3.76 -5.59 16.24
N GLY A 42 3.68 -5.78 17.56
CA GLY A 42 4.15 -4.84 18.58
C GLY A 42 3.21 -4.83 19.77
N LYS A 43 3.62 -4.19 20.86
CA LYS A 43 2.70 -3.86 21.95
C LYS A 43 1.98 -2.58 21.56
N PHE A 44 0.76 -2.69 21.06
CA PHE A 44 -0.07 -1.52 20.76
C PHE A 44 -1.18 -1.42 21.80
N ASN A 45 -1.44 -0.20 22.26
CA ASN A 45 -2.65 0.10 23.01
C ASN A 45 -3.87 -0.11 22.09
N GLU A 46 -4.94 -0.70 22.63
CA GLU A 46 -6.23 -0.92 22.00
C GLU A 46 -6.76 0.34 21.33
N ASP A 47 -6.64 1.49 21.98
CA ASP A 47 -7.08 2.78 21.45
C ASP A 47 -6.25 3.20 20.23
N PHE A 48 -4.94 2.91 20.21
CA PHE A 48 -4.10 3.17 19.04
C PHE A 48 -4.54 2.30 17.86
N VAL A 49 -4.77 1.01 18.11
CA VAL A 49 -5.24 0.07 17.08
C VAL A 49 -6.62 0.49 16.54
N LYS A 50 -7.58 0.79 17.43
CA LYS A 50 -8.92 1.25 17.06
C LYS A 50 -8.85 2.51 16.22
N ARG A 51 -8.11 3.53 16.66
CA ARG A 51 -7.94 4.77 15.88
C ARG A 51 -7.36 4.50 14.50
N LYS A 52 -6.32 3.66 14.38
CA LYS A 52 -5.74 3.33 13.07
C LYS A 52 -6.73 2.61 12.16
N ILE A 53 -7.52 1.68 12.70
CA ILE A 53 -8.57 1.00 11.94
C ILE A 53 -9.65 2.00 11.52
N GLU A 54 -10.17 2.79 12.45
CA GLU A 54 -11.22 3.79 12.20
C GLU A 54 -10.78 4.81 11.16
N SER A 55 -9.56 5.35 11.27
CA SER A 55 -9.03 6.26 10.27
C SER A 55 -8.82 5.60 8.91
N THR A 56 -8.37 4.35 8.86
CA THR A 56 -8.23 3.62 7.59
C THR A 56 -9.59 3.39 6.93
N LEU A 57 -10.60 3.05 7.74
CA LEU A 57 -11.96 2.82 7.26
C LEU A 57 -12.70 4.12 6.91
N SER A 58 -12.36 5.25 7.53
CA SER A 58 -12.96 6.56 7.22
C SER A 58 -12.62 7.02 5.80
N LEU A 59 -11.47 6.59 5.26
CA LEU A 59 -11.09 6.77 3.86
C LEU A 59 -12.02 6.02 2.89
N LEU A 60 -12.87 5.11 3.40
CA LEU A 60 -13.82 4.30 2.63
C LEU A 60 -15.25 4.81 2.73
N THR A 61 -15.44 6.05 3.18
CA THR A 61 -16.76 6.66 3.26
C THR A 61 -17.38 6.93 1.88
N ASP A 62 -16.57 7.07 0.82
CA ASP A 62 -17.06 7.04 -0.56
C ASP A 62 -17.34 5.58 -0.99
N GLN A 63 -18.59 5.28 -1.31
CA GLN A 63 -19.00 3.95 -1.78
C GLN A 63 -18.20 3.47 -2.99
N ARG A 64 -17.74 4.37 -3.87
CA ARG A 64 -16.94 4.02 -5.05
C ARG A 64 -15.54 3.52 -4.68
N ASP A 65 -15.00 4.01 -3.57
CA ASP A 65 -13.69 3.60 -3.06
C ASP A 65 -13.81 2.32 -2.22
N ALA A 66 -14.89 2.20 -1.43
CA ALA A 66 -15.16 1.02 -0.61
C ALA A 66 -15.23 -0.30 -1.42
N HIS A 67 -15.72 -0.26 -2.66
CA HIS A 67 -15.79 -1.45 -3.53
C HIS A 67 -14.44 -1.86 -4.13
N ARG A 68 -13.44 -0.98 -4.08
CA ARG A 68 -12.12 -1.18 -4.67
C ARG A 68 -11.05 -1.44 -3.63
N PHE A 69 -11.30 -1.21 -2.35
CA PHE A 69 -10.29 -1.27 -1.31
C PHE A 69 -10.59 -2.37 -0.30
N SER A 70 -9.68 -3.32 -0.18
CA SER A 70 -9.73 -4.40 0.81
C SER A 70 -8.63 -4.22 1.84
N VAL A 71 -8.98 -4.38 3.13
CA VAL A 71 -8.05 -4.23 4.25
C VAL A 71 -7.97 -5.53 5.04
N HIS A 72 -6.75 -6.01 5.26
CA HIS A 72 -6.45 -7.19 6.05
C HIS A 72 -5.58 -6.80 7.25
N ILE A 73 -6.15 -6.89 8.44
CA ILE A 73 -5.45 -6.54 9.67
C ILE A 73 -4.86 -7.80 10.29
N MET A 74 -3.55 -7.78 10.54
CA MET A 74 -2.81 -8.91 11.08
C MET A 74 -2.33 -8.65 12.49
N PHE A 75 -2.60 -9.59 13.38
CA PHE A 75 -2.14 -9.55 14.77
C PHE A 75 -1.10 -10.64 15.01
N GLU A 76 -0.22 -10.41 15.99
CA GLU A 76 0.64 -11.48 16.47
C GLU A 76 -0.21 -12.56 17.15
N ARG A 77 -0.07 -13.81 16.70
CA ARG A 77 -0.75 -14.94 17.32
C ARG A 77 -0.05 -15.31 18.62
N ASP A 78 -0.77 -15.24 19.73
CA ASP A 78 -0.33 -15.88 20.95
C ASP A 78 -0.46 -17.41 20.80
N ARG A 79 0.66 -18.12 20.65
CA ARG A 79 0.68 -19.58 20.47
C ARG A 79 0.23 -20.36 21.71
N THR A 80 0.18 -19.70 22.86
CA THR A 80 -0.26 -20.30 24.13
C THR A 80 -1.76 -20.19 24.34
N ARG A 81 -2.46 -19.44 23.48
CA ARG A 81 -3.87 -19.09 23.62
C ARG A 81 -4.63 -19.35 22.32
N SER A 82 -5.94 -19.51 22.43
CA SER A 82 -6.80 -19.49 21.25
C SER A 82 -6.89 -18.07 20.65
N CYS A 83 -7.40 -17.96 19.42
CA CYS A 83 -7.64 -16.65 18.78
C CYS A 83 -8.55 -15.76 19.66
N HIS A 84 -9.62 -16.36 20.20
CA HIS A 84 -10.54 -15.69 21.11
C HIS A 84 -9.86 -15.17 22.38
N GLN A 85 -8.94 -15.94 22.96
CA GLN A 85 -8.19 -15.57 24.16
C GLN A 85 -7.05 -14.57 23.91
N SER A 86 -6.67 -14.35 22.65
CA SER A 86 -5.59 -13.43 22.27
C SER A 86 -6.03 -11.96 22.22
N VAL A 87 -7.34 -11.70 22.17
CA VAL A 87 -7.93 -10.35 22.15
C VAL A 87 -7.51 -9.50 23.36
N HIS A 88 -7.23 -10.14 24.51
CA HIS A 88 -6.85 -9.45 25.76
C HIS A 88 -5.46 -8.78 25.76
N ARG A 89 -4.63 -8.92 24.71
CA ARG A 89 -3.32 -8.24 24.62
C ARG A 89 -3.40 -6.78 24.19
N LEU A 90 -4.54 -6.32 23.67
CA LEU A 90 -4.69 -4.92 23.25
C LEU A 90 -4.59 -3.93 24.44
N GLY A 91 -4.70 -4.39 25.68
CA GLY A 91 -4.61 -3.52 26.87
C GLY A 91 -3.21 -3.15 27.38
N VAL A 92 -2.11 -3.55 26.71
CA VAL A 92 -0.75 -3.30 27.22
C VAL A 92 -0.14 -2.05 26.57
N GLN A 93 0.32 -1.10 27.39
CA GLN A 93 0.99 0.13 26.94
C GLN A 93 2.13 -0.16 25.96
N ALA A 94 2.10 0.57 24.84
CA ALA A 94 3.14 0.56 23.83
C ALA A 94 4.40 1.22 24.41
N VAL A 95 5.50 0.47 24.44
CA VAL A 95 6.84 1.04 24.61
C VAL A 95 7.31 1.42 23.22
N GLU A 96 7.61 2.69 23.00
CA GLU A 96 8.09 3.25 21.73
C GLU A 96 9.39 2.56 21.24
N ASP A 97 9.49 2.46 19.91
CA ASP A 97 10.74 2.54 19.13
C ASP A 97 11.77 1.40 19.09
N VAL A 98 11.36 0.12 18.93
CA VAL A 98 12.32 -0.96 18.52
C VAL A 98 11.81 -1.87 17.38
N TYR A 99 10.83 -1.46 16.58
CA TYR A 99 10.00 -2.44 15.84
C TYR A 99 10.25 -2.58 14.33
N PHE A 100 11.12 -1.77 13.72
CA PHE A 100 11.40 -1.91 12.28
C PHE A 100 12.00 -3.29 11.93
N ALA A 101 12.82 -3.87 12.82
CA ALA A 101 13.47 -5.18 12.59
C ALA A 101 12.50 -6.37 12.71
N SER A 102 11.38 -6.22 13.43
CA SER A 102 10.38 -7.29 13.62
C SER A 102 9.26 -7.28 12.58
N TYR A 103 9.21 -6.27 11.69
CA TYR A 103 8.14 -6.17 10.70
C TYR A 103 8.21 -7.33 9.69
N PRO A 104 7.19 -8.21 9.62
CA PRO A 104 7.25 -9.44 8.84
C PRO A 104 6.85 -9.19 7.38
N ILE A 105 7.56 -8.31 6.69
CA ILE A 105 7.20 -7.74 5.38
C ILE A 105 6.70 -8.78 4.36
N ASN A 106 7.40 -9.93 4.25
CA ASN A 106 7.03 -10.99 3.32
C ASN A 106 5.67 -11.63 3.66
N THR A 107 5.40 -11.83 4.96
CA THR A 107 4.13 -12.38 5.43
C THR A 107 2.99 -11.41 5.13
N VAL A 108 3.20 -10.11 5.39
CA VAL A 108 2.17 -9.08 5.16
C VAL A 108 1.88 -8.92 3.68
N ARG A 109 2.90 -8.84 2.83
CA ARG A 109 2.77 -8.84 1.36
C ARG A 109 2.02 -10.06 0.84
N ASN A 110 2.33 -11.25 1.37
CA ASN A 110 1.66 -12.48 0.97
C ASN A 110 0.18 -12.49 1.35
N VAL A 111 -0.18 -11.93 2.51
CA VAL A 111 -1.59 -11.79 2.90
C VAL A 111 -2.33 -10.86 1.94
N ALA A 112 -1.82 -9.65 1.67
CA ALA A 112 -2.44 -8.75 0.70
C ALA A 112 -2.56 -9.41 -0.70
N ARG A 113 -1.54 -10.16 -1.13
CA ARG A 113 -1.58 -10.90 -2.40
C ARG A 113 -2.66 -11.99 -2.42
N LEU A 114 -2.79 -12.78 -1.36
CA LEU A 114 -3.73 -13.92 -1.30
C LEU A 114 -5.20 -13.50 -1.43
N PHE A 115 -5.51 -12.26 -1.03
CA PHE A 115 -6.86 -11.72 -1.08
C PHE A 115 -7.10 -10.80 -2.29
N SER A 116 -6.13 -10.66 -3.19
CA SER A 116 -6.37 -10.05 -4.50
C SER A 116 -7.16 -11.02 -5.39
N SER A 117 -8.25 -10.53 -5.98
CA SER A 117 -9.14 -11.32 -6.86
C SER A 117 -8.89 -11.12 -8.35
N THR A 118 -7.88 -10.32 -8.72
CA THR A 118 -7.64 -9.90 -10.11
C THR A 118 -6.48 -10.69 -10.73
N ARG A 119 -6.48 -10.87 -12.05
CA ARG A 119 -5.41 -11.59 -12.76
C ARG A 119 -4.06 -10.94 -12.62
N TYR A 120 -4.00 -9.61 -12.66
CA TYR A 120 -2.75 -8.88 -12.53
C TYR A 120 -2.62 -8.29 -11.13
N ILE A 121 -1.38 -8.23 -10.65
CA ILE A 121 -1.04 -7.58 -9.39
C ILE A 121 0.14 -6.64 -9.60
N ALA A 122 0.08 -5.46 -8.99
CA ALA A 122 1.19 -4.53 -8.85
C ALA A 122 1.63 -4.49 -7.39
N PHE A 123 2.91 -4.61 -7.11
CA PHE A 123 3.43 -4.43 -5.76
C PHE A 123 3.93 -3.00 -5.58
N ALA A 124 3.51 -2.32 -4.51
CA ALA A 124 4.05 -1.02 -4.12
C ALA A 124 3.96 -0.82 -2.60
N ASP A 125 4.84 0.01 -2.05
CA ASP A 125 4.72 0.45 -0.67
C ASP A 125 3.56 1.47 -0.55
N SER A 126 3.03 1.66 0.66
CA SER A 126 1.80 2.45 0.87
C SER A 126 1.96 3.95 0.65
N ASP A 127 3.19 4.43 0.56
CA ASP A 127 3.57 5.83 0.32
C ASP A 127 3.95 6.11 -1.15
N TYR A 128 3.77 5.13 -2.04
CA TYR A 128 4.09 5.32 -3.46
C TYR A 128 3.09 6.26 -4.14
N LEU A 129 3.64 7.18 -4.94
CA LEU A 129 2.87 8.03 -5.83
C LEU A 129 2.95 7.47 -7.25
N PHE A 130 1.79 7.24 -7.85
CA PHE A 130 1.71 6.84 -9.25
C PHE A 130 1.61 8.06 -10.16
N SER A 131 1.99 7.88 -11.42
CA SER A 131 1.76 8.93 -12.42
C SER A 131 0.28 8.98 -12.80
N ASN A 132 -0.25 10.13 -13.19
CA ASN A 132 -1.64 10.21 -13.67
C ASN A 132 -1.99 9.13 -14.72
N ASP A 133 -3.11 8.46 -14.49
CA ASP A 133 -3.65 7.33 -15.28
C ASP A 133 -2.72 6.11 -15.37
N PHE A 134 -1.79 5.93 -14.42
CA PHE A 134 -0.86 4.80 -14.44
C PHE A 134 -1.60 3.46 -14.52
N TYR A 135 -2.59 3.25 -13.64
CA TYR A 135 -3.41 2.04 -13.62
C TYR A 135 -3.99 1.71 -15.00
N THR A 136 -4.71 2.66 -15.63
CA THR A 136 -5.36 2.45 -16.93
C THR A 136 -4.33 2.13 -18.02
N LYS A 137 -3.20 2.85 -18.03
CA LYS A 137 -2.13 2.67 -19.02
C LYS A 137 -1.46 1.30 -18.86
N ILE A 138 -1.12 0.91 -17.64
CA ILE A 138 -0.44 -0.36 -17.37
C ILE A 138 -1.36 -1.55 -17.57
N LEU A 139 -2.64 -1.44 -17.19
CA LEU A 139 -3.62 -2.51 -17.42
C LEU A 139 -3.78 -2.83 -18.90
N ALA A 140 -3.81 -1.82 -19.77
CA ALA A 140 -3.84 -2.02 -21.22
C ALA A 140 -2.59 -2.78 -21.72
N ILE A 141 -1.40 -2.37 -21.28
CA ILE A 141 -0.14 -3.03 -21.65
C ILE A 141 -0.11 -4.49 -21.14
N LEU A 142 -0.55 -4.74 -19.91
CA LEU A 142 -0.59 -6.08 -19.32
C LEU A 142 -1.50 -7.02 -20.13
N ARG A 143 -2.69 -6.57 -20.51
CA ARG A 143 -3.64 -7.37 -21.30
C ARG A 143 -3.09 -7.77 -22.66
N GLU A 144 -2.27 -6.91 -23.26
CA GLU A 144 -1.64 -7.18 -24.55
C GLU A 144 -0.38 -8.05 -24.43
N ASN A 145 0.41 -7.90 -23.36
CA ASN A 145 1.78 -8.42 -23.29
C ASN A 145 2.00 -9.53 -22.24
N VAL A 146 1.05 -9.75 -21.32
CA VAL A 146 1.17 -10.74 -20.24
C VAL A 146 -0.05 -11.67 -20.26
N PRO A 147 -0.11 -12.62 -21.22
CA PRO A 147 -1.22 -13.56 -21.31
C PRO A 147 -1.27 -14.51 -20.10
N LEU A 148 -2.38 -15.24 -19.97
CA LEU A 148 -2.56 -16.25 -18.92
C LEU A 148 -1.40 -17.26 -18.91
N ASN A 149 -0.91 -17.63 -17.73
CA ASN A 149 0.25 -18.50 -17.52
C ASN A 149 1.60 -17.95 -18.01
N SER A 150 1.67 -16.70 -18.43
CA SER A 150 2.94 -16.03 -18.71
C SER A 150 3.78 -15.93 -17.44
N LYS A 151 5.10 -16.12 -17.58
CA LYS A 151 6.09 -15.83 -16.53
C LYS A 151 6.67 -14.42 -16.68
N ASN A 152 6.19 -13.65 -17.65
CA ASN A 152 6.65 -12.29 -17.89
C ASN A 152 6.13 -11.37 -16.79
N VAL A 153 6.99 -10.45 -16.36
CA VAL A 153 6.66 -9.42 -15.38
C VAL A 153 6.99 -8.05 -15.97
N LEU A 154 6.15 -7.06 -15.70
CA LEU A 154 6.44 -5.67 -16.02
C LEU A 154 7.10 -5.01 -14.82
N ASN A 155 8.35 -4.59 -15.00
CA ASN A 155 9.04 -3.78 -14.01
C ASN A 155 8.81 -2.30 -14.33
N TYR A 156 8.41 -1.52 -13.33
CA TYR A 156 8.34 -0.07 -13.43
C TYR A 156 9.42 0.56 -12.54
N ARG A 157 9.91 1.74 -12.94
CA ARG A 157 10.98 2.44 -12.24
C ARG A 157 10.40 3.29 -11.11
N ILE A 158 11.09 3.29 -9.98
CA ILE A 158 10.76 4.07 -8.80
C ILE A 158 11.68 5.29 -8.75
N PHE A 159 11.13 6.43 -8.33
CA PHE A 159 11.85 7.68 -8.20
C PHE A 159 11.60 8.25 -6.80
N GLU A 160 12.65 8.77 -6.18
CA GLU A 160 12.51 9.58 -4.98
C GLU A 160 12.29 11.02 -5.38
N ILE A 161 11.34 11.68 -4.73
CA ILE A 161 10.94 13.05 -5.01
C ILE A 161 10.97 13.82 -3.69
N GLU A 162 11.42 15.08 -3.75
CA GLU A 162 11.34 15.99 -2.60
C GLU A 162 9.87 16.16 -2.16
N ASP A 163 9.59 15.88 -0.88
CA ASP A 163 8.23 15.93 -0.29
C ASP A 163 7.53 17.28 -0.56
N LYS A 164 8.23 18.40 -0.40
CA LYS A 164 7.70 19.74 -0.72
C LYS A 164 7.21 19.84 -2.16
N SER A 165 7.96 19.26 -3.11
CA SER A 165 7.63 19.29 -4.53
C SER A 165 6.43 18.40 -4.88
N ALA A 166 6.26 17.28 -4.17
CA ALA A 166 5.11 16.39 -4.30
C ALA A 166 3.84 17.05 -3.74
N ARG A 167 3.92 17.63 -2.53
CA ARG A 167 2.80 18.35 -1.89
C ARG A 167 2.31 19.54 -2.70
N LEU A 168 3.22 20.33 -3.28
CA LEU A 168 2.85 21.46 -4.16
C LEU A 168 2.03 21.03 -5.40
N ARG A 169 2.04 19.75 -5.74
CA ARG A 169 1.30 19.17 -6.87
C ARG A 169 0.13 18.29 -6.40
N ASN A 170 -0.27 18.39 -5.13
CA ASN A 170 -1.30 17.54 -4.51
C ASN A 170 -1.06 16.06 -4.80
N HIS A 171 0.22 15.65 -4.80
CA HIS A 171 0.66 14.27 -5.07
C HIS A 171 0.19 13.67 -6.41
N GLN A 172 -0.26 14.51 -7.34
CA GLN A 172 -0.64 14.15 -8.71
C GLN A 172 0.49 14.56 -9.65
N LEU A 173 1.33 13.58 -10.00
CA LEU A 173 2.54 13.81 -10.80
C LEU A 173 2.37 13.21 -12.19
N SER A 174 2.83 13.92 -13.21
CA SER A 174 3.00 13.38 -14.56
C SER A 174 4.47 13.03 -14.83
N LYS A 175 4.72 12.34 -15.95
CA LYS A 175 6.09 12.13 -16.44
C LYS A 175 6.77 13.44 -16.83
N VAL A 176 6.00 14.48 -17.18
CA VAL A 176 6.52 15.82 -17.48
C VAL A 176 7.02 16.46 -16.18
N ASP A 177 6.23 16.42 -15.11
CA ASP A 177 6.63 16.91 -13.79
C ASP A 177 7.89 16.20 -13.29
N LEU A 178 7.94 14.87 -13.42
CA LEU A 178 9.11 14.10 -13.02
C LEU A 178 10.36 14.55 -13.78
N LYS A 179 10.25 14.81 -15.09
CA LYS A 179 11.37 15.30 -15.91
C LYS A 179 11.86 16.67 -15.44
N GLU A 180 10.95 17.58 -15.13
CA GLU A 180 11.28 18.91 -14.58
C GLU A 180 11.95 18.80 -13.21
N LEU A 181 11.44 17.94 -12.33
CA LEU A 181 12.00 17.73 -11.00
C LEU A 181 13.39 17.10 -11.05
N ILE A 182 13.63 16.15 -11.97
CA ILE A 182 14.97 15.60 -12.20
C ILE A 182 15.92 16.70 -12.69
N ALA A 183 15.49 17.54 -13.65
CA ALA A 183 16.31 18.65 -14.15
C ALA A 183 16.62 19.68 -13.05
N ALA A 184 15.72 19.85 -12.09
CA ALA A 184 15.89 20.72 -10.93
C ALA A 184 16.63 20.06 -9.75
N ASN A 185 17.12 18.81 -9.87
CA ASN A 185 17.69 18.01 -8.78
C ASN A 185 16.75 17.80 -7.58
N LYS A 186 15.44 17.83 -7.81
CA LYS A 186 14.37 17.59 -6.82
C LYS A 186 13.75 16.20 -6.93
N ALA A 187 14.19 15.41 -7.90
CA ALA A 187 13.86 14.01 -8.02
C ALA A 187 15.08 13.21 -8.53
N ARG A 188 15.16 11.94 -8.16
CA ARG A 188 16.21 11.01 -8.61
C ARG A 188 15.67 9.60 -8.72
N VAL A 189 16.35 8.77 -9.50
CA VAL A 189 16.02 7.34 -9.56
C VAL A 189 16.34 6.70 -8.22
N PHE A 190 15.41 5.91 -7.69
CA PHE A 190 15.59 5.18 -6.44
C PHE A 190 16.77 4.20 -6.54
N HIS A 191 17.60 4.13 -5.49
CA HIS A 191 18.76 3.23 -5.38
C HIS A 191 19.84 3.29 -6.47
N VAL A 192 19.92 4.32 -7.31
CA VAL A 192 21.14 4.53 -8.11
C VAL A 192 22.26 4.92 -7.16
N GLN A 193 23.20 4.00 -6.94
CA GLN A 193 24.43 4.26 -6.20
C GLN A 193 25.17 5.41 -6.89
N LYS A 194 25.53 6.44 -6.12
CA LYS A 194 26.44 7.50 -6.58
C LYS A 194 27.86 6.98 -6.61
#